data_AF-A0A1I7VI59-F1
#
_entry.id   AF-A0A1I7VI59-F1
#
_cell.length_a   1.000
_cell.length_b   1.000
_cell.length_c   1.000
_cell.angle_alpha   90.00
_cell.angle_beta   90.00
_cell.angle_gamma   90.00
#
_symmetry.space_group_name_H-M   'P 1'
#
loop_
_entity.id
_entity.type
_entity.pdbx_description
1 polymer ?
#
loop_
_entity_poly.entity_id
_entity_poly.type
_entity_poly.pdbx_seq_one_letter_code
_entity_poly.pdbx_strand_id
1 'polypeptide(L)'
;SNLTVKEESVKRNSVGELARKKRERKKLLCDLCEKIPHTKNHKMAHTGEKQHSCPTCDKSFSRSYNRDVHMRIHDQTETVHLSDMQ
;
A
#
# COMPACT_ATOMS: atom_id res chain seq x y z
N SER A 1 61.17 11.56 -1.81
CA SER A 1 59.70 11.57 -1.71
C SER A 1 59.31 10.75 -0.49
N ASN A 2 58.60 11.36 0.46
CA ASN A 2 58.19 10.87 1.79
C ASN A 2 58.02 9.34 1.91
N LEU A 3 58.73 8.61 2.81
CA LEU A 3 58.50 8.48 4.28
C LEU A 3 56.99 8.29 4.55
N THR A 4 56.44 7.19 5.06
CA THR A 4 56.88 6.24 6.08
C THR A 4 55.96 5.01 6.04
N VAL A 5 56.52 3.82 6.16
CA VAL A 5 55.81 2.60 6.59
C VAL A 5 55.44 2.78 8.07
N LYS A 6 54.17 2.58 8.43
CA LYS A 6 53.77 2.26 9.81
C LYS A 6 52.66 1.21 9.78
N GLU A 7 53.05 0.01 10.20
CA GLU A 7 52.14 -1.02 10.69
C GLU A 7 51.42 -0.47 11.93
N GLU A 8 50.13 -0.78 12.09
CA GLU A 8 49.66 -1.59 13.22
C GLU A 8 48.13 -1.76 13.19
N SER A 9 47.73 -2.99 13.47
CA SER A 9 46.35 -3.42 13.62
C SER A 9 45.82 -3.03 14.99
N VAL A 10 44.73 -2.24 15.07
CA VAL A 10 43.87 -2.24 16.27
C VAL A 10 42.41 -2.10 15.87
N LYS A 11 41.72 -3.23 15.73
CA LYS A 11 40.25 -3.27 15.74
C LYS A 11 39.80 -3.02 17.17
N ARG A 12 39.09 -1.91 17.42
CA ARG A 12 38.33 -1.73 18.66
C ARG A 12 36.90 -1.28 18.33
N ASN A 13 35.97 -2.12 18.73
CA ASN A 13 34.54 -1.92 18.65
C ASN A 13 34.14 -1.12 19.90
N SER A 14 33.36 -0.05 19.75
CA SER A 14 32.65 0.57 20.88
C SER A 14 31.20 0.85 20.49
N VAL A 15 30.33 0.50 21.43
CA VAL A 15 28.86 0.46 21.35
C VAL A 15 28.28 1.85 21.07
N GLY A 16 27.35 1.91 20.10
CA GLY A 16 26.22 2.85 20.14
C GLY A 16 26.30 4.13 19.33
N GLU A 17 26.16 4.05 18.00
CA GLU A 17 25.55 5.12 17.20
C GLU A 17 24.79 4.48 16.03
N LEU A 18 23.51 4.15 16.25
CA LEU A 18 22.58 3.83 15.17
C LEU A 18 22.33 5.12 14.38
N ALA A 19 23.18 5.39 13.40
CA ALA A 19 23.00 6.48 12.46
C ALA A 19 21.59 6.38 11.85
N ARG A 20 20.71 7.31 12.24
CA ARG A 20 19.36 7.44 11.69
C ARG A 20 19.50 7.88 10.23
N LYS A 21 19.67 6.92 9.30
CA LYS A 21 19.62 7.19 7.85
C LYS A 21 18.24 7.77 7.55
N LYS A 22 18.18 9.08 7.31
CA LYS A 22 16.95 9.79 6.91
C LYS A 22 16.53 9.24 5.55
N ARG A 23 15.58 8.30 5.55
CA ARG A 23 15.00 7.71 4.34
C ARG A 23 14.31 8.83 3.58
N GLU A 24 14.95 9.35 2.53
CA GLU A 24 14.30 10.29 1.62
C GLU A 24 13.17 9.56 0.91
N ARG A 25 11.95 9.70 1.42
CA ARG A 25 10.76 9.11 0.83
C ARG A 25 10.36 9.95 -0.38
N LYS A 26 11.07 9.78 -1.50
CA LYS A 26 10.71 10.39 -2.79
C LYS A 26 9.26 10.01 -3.11
N LYS A 27 8.36 10.99 -3.09
CA LYS A 27 6.95 10.77 -3.44
C LYS A 27 6.90 10.46 -4.93
N LEU A 28 6.57 9.22 -5.30
CA LEU A 28 6.49 8.81 -6.70
C LEU A 28 5.24 9.45 -7.33
N LEU A 29 5.45 10.19 -8.42
CA LEU A 29 4.37 10.76 -9.22
C LEU A 29 3.59 9.63 -9.90
N CYS A 30 2.31 9.88 -10.20
CA CYS A 30 1.54 8.98 -11.04
C CYS A 30 2.04 9.08 -12.48
N ASP A 31 2.28 7.93 -13.09
CA ASP A 31 2.58 7.73 -14.50
C ASP A 31 1.49 8.20 -15.48
N LEU A 32 0.23 8.23 -15.04
CA LEU A 32 -0.92 8.55 -15.90
C LEU A 32 -1.31 10.04 -15.88
N CYS A 33 -0.93 10.79 -14.84
CA CYS A 33 -1.33 12.19 -14.70
C CYS A 33 -0.29 13.10 -14.04
N GLU A 34 0.92 12.59 -13.81
CA GLU A 34 2.08 13.31 -13.26
C GLU A 34 1.85 13.98 -11.89
N LYS A 35 0.75 13.65 -11.20
CA LYS A 35 0.42 14.16 -9.86
C LYS A 35 0.91 13.21 -8.78
N ILE A 36 1.24 13.75 -7.61
CA ILE A 36 1.55 12.92 -6.44
C ILE A 36 0.24 12.26 -5.96
N PRO A 37 0.16 10.91 -5.95
CA PRO A 37 -1.02 10.21 -5.46
C PRO A 37 -1.13 10.40 -3.94
N HIS A 38 -2.23 10.99 -3.49
CA HIS A 38 -2.55 11.11 -2.07
C HIS A 38 -3.09 9.80 -1.47
N THR A 39 -3.59 8.90 -2.32
CA THR A 39 -4.20 7.63 -1.91
C THR A 39 -3.58 6.48 -2.70
N LYS A 40 -3.50 5.29 -2.08
CA LYS A 40 -3.03 4.07 -2.76
C LYS A 40 -3.90 3.71 -3.97
N ASN A 41 -5.18 4.08 -3.91
CA ASN A 41 -6.19 3.75 -4.90
C ASN A 41 -6.31 4.82 -6.00
N HIS A 42 -5.42 5.82 -6.02
CA HIS A 42 -5.42 6.89 -7.03
C HIS A 42 -5.43 6.33 -8.45
N LYS A 43 -4.65 5.28 -8.72
CA LYS A 43 -4.55 4.65 -10.04
C LYS A 43 -5.88 4.09 -10.55
N MET A 44 -6.75 3.65 -9.65
CA MET A 44 -8.05 3.06 -9.99
C MET A 44 -9.01 4.09 -10.63
N ALA A 45 -8.80 5.39 -10.39
CA ALA A 45 -9.56 6.44 -11.05
C ALA A 45 -9.22 6.56 -12.54
N HIS A 46 -8.02 6.13 -12.94
CA HIS A 46 -7.61 6.11 -14.34
C HIS A 46 -7.97 4.80 -15.03
N THR A 47 -7.70 3.67 -14.39
CA THR A 47 -7.88 2.34 -14.99
C THR A 47 -9.33 1.84 -14.91
N GLY A 48 -10.14 2.43 -14.02
CA GLY A 48 -11.47 1.92 -13.73
C GLY A 48 -11.47 0.56 -13.01
N GLU A 49 -10.30 0.02 -12.68
CA GLU A 49 -10.18 -1.22 -11.93
C GLU A 49 -10.86 -1.08 -10.56
N LYS A 50 -11.58 -2.13 -10.15
CA LYS A 50 -12.26 -2.18 -8.86
C LYS A 50 -11.83 -3.44 -8.12
N GLN A 51 -10.89 -3.28 -7.20
CA GLN A 51 -10.24 -4.38 -6.49
C GLN A 51 -11.12 -5.05 -5.43
N HIS A 52 -12.22 -4.42 -5.04
CA HIS A 52 -13.06 -4.90 -3.96
C HIS A 52 -14.41 -5.36 -4.50
N SER A 53 -14.47 -6.61 -4.95
CA SER A 53 -15.73 -7.27 -5.32
C SER A 53 -16.56 -7.59 -4.08
N CYS A 54 -17.87 -7.53 -4.24
CA CYS A 54 -18.84 -8.15 -3.35
C CYS A 54 -18.82 -9.67 -3.61
N PRO A 55 -18.81 -10.52 -2.56
CA PRO A 55 -18.91 -11.97 -2.73
C PRO A 55 -20.34 -12.43 -3.03
N THR A 56 -21.35 -11.62 -2.73
CA THR A 56 -22.77 -11.96 -2.83
C THR A 56 -23.41 -11.46 -4.12
N CYS A 57 -22.80 -10.49 -4.80
CA CYS A 57 -23.26 -9.97 -6.09
C CYS A 57 -22.11 -9.48 -6.97
N ASP A 58 -22.38 -9.21 -8.25
CA ASP A 58 -21.35 -8.79 -9.21
C ASP A 58 -20.87 -7.34 -9.06
N LYS A 59 -21.25 -6.65 -7.97
CA LYS A 59 -20.81 -5.27 -7.72
C LYS A 59 -19.37 -5.26 -7.23
N SER A 60 -18.55 -4.43 -7.90
CA SER A 60 -17.17 -4.16 -7.49
C SER A 60 -16.98 -2.69 -7.11
N PHE A 61 -16.08 -2.44 -6.17
CA PHE A 61 -15.81 -1.13 -5.58
C PHE A 61 -14.32 -0.78 -5.63
N SER A 62 -14.05 0.52 -5.67
CA SER A 62 -12.68 1.05 -5.68
C SER A 62 -12.02 1.15 -4.31
N ARG A 63 -12.79 0.97 -3.23
CA ARG A 63 -12.32 1.02 -1.84
C ARG A 63 -13.00 -0.07 -1.01
N SER A 64 -12.26 -0.66 -0.07
CA SER A 64 -12.80 -1.69 0.83
C SER A 64 -13.98 -1.16 1.65
N TYR A 65 -13.85 0.03 2.26
CA TYR A 65 -14.92 0.64 3.04
C TYR A 65 -16.26 0.74 2.28
N ASN A 66 -16.22 1.07 0.98
CA ASN A 66 -17.44 1.15 0.18
C ASN A 66 -18.09 -0.22 0.00
N ARG A 67 -17.28 -1.27 -0.21
CA ARG A 67 -17.74 -2.66 -0.29
C ARG A 67 -18.29 -3.12 1.06
N ASP A 68 -17.63 -2.78 2.16
CA ASP A 68 -18.04 -3.17 3.51
C ASP A 68 -19.35 -2.49 3.93
N VAL A 69 -19.55 -1.21 3.58
CA VAL A 69 -20.85 -0.52 3.76
C VAL A 69 -21.92 -1.14 2.88
N HIS A 70 -21.59 -1.49 1.64
CA HIS A 70 -22.51 -2.18 0.74
C HIS A 70 -22.98 -3.53 1.28
N MET A 71 -22.12 -4.28 1.99
CA MET A 71 -22.52 -5.55 2.62
C MET A 71 -23.68 -5.41 3.61
N ARG A 72 -23.88 -4.23 4.22
CA ARG A 72 -25.03 -4.00 5.11
C ARG A 72 -26.37 -4.10 4.38
N ILE A 73 -26.39 -3.89 3.07
CA ILE A 73 -27.59 -4.09 2.25
C ILE A 73 -27.87 -5.60 2.16
N HIS A 74 -26.84 -6.42 1.98
CA HIS A 74 -27.00 -7.87 2.01
C HIS A 74 -27.46 -8.37 3.37
N ASP A 75 -26.96 -7.82 4.49
CA ASP A 75 -27.49 -8.15 5.83
C ASP A 75 -28.99 -7.80 6.00
N GLN A 76 -29.50 -6.80 5.26
CA GLN A 76 -30.91 -6.39 5.29
C GLN A 76 -31.78 -7.13 4.26
N THR A 77 -31.17 -7.64 3.18
CA THR A 77 -31.87 -8.36 2.10
C THR A 77 -31.63 -9.87 2.11
N GLU A 78 -30.74 -10.40 2.96
CA GLU A 78 -30.46 -11.83 3.13
C GLU A 78 -31.69 -12.61 3.60
N THR A 79 -32.69 -11.93 4.17
CA THR A 79 -33.99 -12.53 4.49
C THR A 79 -34.82 -12.84 3.24
N VAL A 80 -34.47 -12.34 2.04
CA VAL A 80 -35.34 -12.38 0.87
C VAL A 80 -34.75 -13.11 -0.35
N HIS A 81 -33.57 -13.74 -0.26
CA HIS A 81 -32.95 -14.41 -1.42
C HIS A 81 -32.47 -15.85 -1.19
N LEU A 82 -32.98 -16.55 -0.17
CA LEU A 82 -32.77 -17.99 0.00
C LEU A 82 -33.84 -18.86 -0.71
N SER A 83 -34.79 -18.28 -1.45
CA SER A 83 -35.86 -19.03 -2.12
C SER A 83 -35.69 -19.29 -3.62
N ASP A 84 -34.74 -18.66 -4.30
CA ASP A 84 -34.75 -18.63 -5.77
C ASP A 84 -33.53 -19.32 -6.40
N MET A 85 -33.30 -20.56 -5.98
CA MET A 85 -32.53 -21.55 -6.75
C MET A 85 -33.39 -22.82 -6.88
N GLN A 86 -34.39 -22.75 -7.76
CA GLN A 86 -35.04 -23.92 -8.37
C GLN A 86 -34.22 -24.41 -9.56
#